data_AF-A0DKG3-F1
#
_entry.id   AF-A0DKG3-F1
#
_cell.length_a   1.000
_cell.length_b   1.000
_cell.length_c   1.000
_cell.angle_alpha   90.00
_cell.angle_beta   90.00
_cell.angle_gamma   90.00
#
_symmetry.space_group_name_H-M   'P 1'
#
loop_
_entity.id
_entity.type
_entity.pdbx_description
1 polymer ?
#
loop_
_entity_poly.entity_id
_entity_poly.type
_entity_poly.pdbx_seq_one_letter_code
_entity_poly.pdbx_strand_id
1 'polypeptide(L)'
;MYNNIGLMTPRGSGTSGYVQKNLAHIKPTRKQDEFLKEIKAMKENVIQARKKANPEIILHEMKRDIELKKITLQEELEARGMPEEEIQQRVQRLEDKLKDMLNKGEYQLDHVADTHIKTQKKEEQEKKIGDAFGIDKEQFKPGTAFDFDAEEKTRLERKVEREMRKAERLIQLKEQKKAEKKRLKELALQQQQIKGAQEADVKKEESRSRSRRKEKKSKKHKK
;
A
#
# COMPACT_ATOMS: atom_id res chain seq x y z
N MET A 1 -13.71 42.07 -35.60
CA MET A 1 -13.30 41.75 -34.21
C MET A 1 -13.33 40.23 -34.06
N TYR A 2 -12.24 39.59 -33.64
CA TYR A 2 -12.17 38.14 -33.46
C TYR A 2 -12.02 37.85 -31.96
N ASN A 3 -12.91 37.04 -31.38
CA ASN A 3 -12.95 36.74 -29.93
C ASN A 3 -12.95 37.97 -29.01
N ASN A 4 -13.61 39.06 -29.40
CA ASN A 4 -13.59 40.36 -28.68
C ASN A 4 -12.18 40.94 -28.45
N ILE A 5 -11.21 40.61 -29.31
CA ILE A 5 -9.85 41.16 -29.28
C ILE A 5 -9.62 41.98 -30.56
N GLY A 6 -8.92 43.12 -30.40
CA GLY A 6 -8.55 44.01 -31.50
C GLY A 6 -9.58 45.09 -31.82
N LEU A 7 -9.36 45.79 -32.94
CA LEU A 7 -10.24 46.85 -33.41
C LEU A 7 -11.42 46.29 -34.22
N MET A 8 -12.57 46.98 -34.16
CA MET A 8 -13.73 46.63 -34.99
C MET A 8 -13.46 46.91 -36.47
N THR A 9 -12.85 48.07 -36.75
CA THR A 9 -12.30 48.44 -38.06
C THR A 9 -10.95 49.16 -37.87
N PRO A 10 -9.96 48.96 -38.77
CA PRO A 10 -8.69 49.67 -38.70
C PRO A 10 -8.78 51.13 -39.18
N ARG A 11 -9.85 51.47 -39.94
CA ARG A 11 -10.09 52.81 -40.48
C ARG A 11 -10.28 53.82 -39.34
N GLY A 12 -9.55 54.93 -39.38
CA GLY A 12 -9.59 55.97 -38.36
C GLY A 12 -8.71 55.70 -37.14
N SER A 13 -8.12 54.50 -37.01
CA SER A 13 -7.18 54.18 -35.92
C SER A 13 -5.73 54.62 -36.19
N GLY A 14 -5.40 54.94 -37.45
CA GLY A 14 -4.03 55.26 -37.86
C GLY A 14 -3.06 54.07 -37.85
N THR A 15 -3.55 52.83 -37.73
CA THR A 15 -2.73 51.61 -37.70
C THR A 15 -3.21 50.57 -38.73
N SER A 16 -2.41 49.52 -38.96
CA SER A 16 -2.77 48.41 -39.86
C SER A 16 -3.87 47.48 -39.30
N GLY A 17 -4.21 47.60 -38.01
CA GLY A 17 -5.15 46.70 -37.33
C GLY A 17 -4.59 45.30 -37.08
N TYR A 18 -3.28 45.08 -37.23
CA TYR A 18 -2.63 43.80 -36.97
C TYR A 18 -2.60 43.50 -35.46
N VAL A 19 -3.18 42.36 -35.06
CA VAL A 19 -3.26 41.92 -33.66
C VAL A 19 -2.32 40.75 -33.43
N GLN A 20 -1.34 40.92 -32.55
CA GLN A 20 -0.43 39.85 -32.13
C GLN A 20 -0.84 39.28 -30.77
N LYS A 21 -0.63 37.97 -30.58
CA LYS A 21 -0.76 37.35 -29.26
C LYS A 21 0.34 37.83 -28.33
N ASN A 22 0.00 38.19 -27.10
CA ASN A 22 0.98 38.48 -26.06
C ASN A 22 1.69 37.17 -25.63
N LEU A 23 3.01 37.09 -25.86
CA LEU A 23 3.85 35.95 -25.48
C LEU A 23 4.21 35.94 -23.99
N ALA A 24 4.20 37.09 -23.31
CA ALA A 24 4.46 37.22 -21.89
C ALA A 24 3.19 37.06 -21.03
N HIS A 25 2.05 36.76 -21.63
CA HIS A 25 0.81 36.57 -20.89
C HIS A 25 0.86 35.26 -20.10
N ILE A 26 1.01 35.37 -18.78
CA ILE A 26 0.89 34.26 -17.85
C ILE A 26 -0.60 34.04 -17.56
N LYS A 27 -1.08 32.83 -17.79
CA LYS A 27 -2.45 32.46 -17.40
C LYS A 27 -2.59 32.66 -15.89
N PRO A 28 -3.61 33.38 -15.40
CA PRO A 28 -3.81 33.53 -13.96
C PRO A 28 -3.90 32.14 -13.32
N THR A 29 -3.25 31.98 -12.18
CA THR A 29 -3.37 30.77 -11.36
C THR A 29 -4.85 30.59 -11.00
N ARG A 30 -5.37 29.37 -11.16
CA ARG A 30 -6.76 29.05 -10.83
C ARG A 30 -7.09 29.56 -9.43
N LYS A 31 -8.18 30.32 -9.29
CA LYS A 31 -8.60 30.82 -7.97
C LYS A 31 -9.01 29.63 -7.10
N GLN A 32 -8.66 29.68 -5.81
CA GLN A 32 -9.04 28.60 -4.87
C GLN A 32 -10.56 28.35 -4.86
N ASP A 33 -11.36 29.41 -5.02
CA ASP A 33 -12.82 29.30 -5.08
C ASP A 33 -13.33 28.54 -6.30
N GLU A 34 -12.68 28.69 -7.45
CA GLU A 34 -13.03 27.94 -8.67
C GLU A 34 -12.69 26.46 -8.51
N PHE A 35 -11.53 26.16 -7.90
CA PHE A 35 -11.12 24.81 -7.57
C PHE A 35 -12.06 24.12 -6.57
N LEU A 36 -12.49 24.83 -5.53
CA LEU A 36 -13.46 24.33 -4.54
C LEU A 36 -14.83 24.06 -5.18
N LYS A 37 -15.26 24.91 -6.13
CA LYS A 37 -16.49 24.69 -6.89
C LYS A 37 -16.39 23.46 -7.79
N GLU A 38 -15.25 23.25 -8.47
CA GLU A 38 -15.00 22.04 -9.27
C GLU A 38 -15.03 20.77 -8.40
N ILE A 39 -14.40 20.78 -7.23
CA ILE A 39 -14.45 19.65 -6.29
C ILE A 39 -15.88 19.35 -5.85
N LYS A 40 -16.67 20.39 -5.52
CA LYS A 40 -18.09 20.21 -5.17
C LYS A 40 -18.87 19.62 -6.35
N ALA A 41 -18.66 20.13 -7.56
CA ALA A 41 -19.29 19.60 -8.76
C ALA A 41 -18.87 18.15 -9.05
N MET A 42 -17.63 17.74 -8.74
CA MET A 42 -17.19 16.34 -8.84
C MET A 42 -17.83 15.44 -7.78
N LYS A 43 -18.08 15.96 -6.57
CA LYS A 43 -18.81 15.23 -5.52
C LYS A 43 -20.29 15.04 -5.88
N GLU A 44 -20.91 16.03 -6.50
CA GLU A 44 -22.30 15.97 -6.96
C GLU A 44 -22.45 15.06 -8.20
N ASN A 45 -21.53 15.19 -9.15
CA ASN A 45 -21.45 14.33 -10.34
C ASN A 45 -20.51 13.16 -10.08
N VAL A 46 -20.90 12.27 -9.15
CA VAL A 46 -20.14 11.05 -8.87
C VAL A 46 -19.99 10.26 -10.17
N ILE A 47 -18.79 10.26 -10.74
CA ILE A 47 -18.45 9.41 -11.88
C ILE A 47 -18.73 7.99 -11.42
N GLN A 48 -19.71 7.34 -12.06
CA GLN A 48 -20.06 5.96 -11.73
C GLN A 48 -18.81 5.10 -11.77
N ALA A 49 -18.60 4.32 -10.71
CA ALA A 49 -17.50 3.36 -10.66
C ALA A 49 -17.52 2.51 -11.93
N ARG A 50 -16.32 2.23 -12.48
CA ARG A 50 -16.19 1.35 -13.64
C ARG A 50 -16.90 0.03 -13.34
N LYS A 51 -17.83 -0.36 -14.20
CA LYS A 51 -18.58 -1.62 -14.04
C LYS A 51 -17.61 -2.79 -14.17
N LYS A 52 -17.68 -3.74 -13.23
CA LYS A 52 -16.91 -4.98 -13.27
C LYS A 52 -17.28 -5.80 -14.52
N ALA A 53 -16.36 -6.62 -14.98
CA ALA A 53 -16.66 -7.57 -16.05
C ALA A 53 -17.72 -8.59 -15.58
N ASN A 54 -18.73 -8.87 -16.41
CA ASN A 54 -19.72 -9.90 -16.10
C ASN A 54 -19.18 -11.26 -16.60
N PRO A 55 -18.96 -12.26 -15.72
CA PRO A 55 -18.45 -13.56 -16.12
C PRO A 55 -19.38 -14.29 -17.11
N GLU A 56 -20.69 -14.11 -17.02
CA GLU A 56 -21.65 -14.76 -17.92
C GLU A 56 -21.49 -14.30 -19.37
N ILE A 57 -21.24 -13.00 -19.55
CA ILE A 57 -21.01 -12.43 -20.88
C ILE A 57 -19.69 -12.93 -21.46
N ILE A 58 -18.65 -13.05 -20.63
CA ILE A 58 -17.36 -13.60 -21.07
C ILE A 58 -17.51 -15.07 -21.49
N LEU A 59 -18.22 -15.87 -20.69
CA LEU A 59 -18.50 -17.28 -21.02
C LEU A 59 -19.33 -17.41 -22.30
N HIS A 60 -20.27 -16.49 -22.53
CA HIS A 60 -21.04 -16.46 -23.77
C HIS A 60 -20.16 -16.17 -24.98
N GLU A 61 -19.28 -15.17 -24.91
CA GLU A 61 -18.32 -14.89 -25.99
C GLU A 61 -17.39 -16.06 -26.24
N MET A 62 -16.92 -16.76 -25.19
CA MET A 62 -16.11 -17.98 -25.35
C MET A 62 -16.87 -19.07 -26.11
N LYS A 63 -18.13 -19.33 -25.76
CA LYS A 63 -18.98 -20.31 -26.48
C LYS A 63 -19.23 -19.90 -27.93
N ARG A 64 -19.50 -18.60 -28.15
CA ARG A 64 -19.70 -18.04 -29.48
C ARG A 64 -18.45 -18.20 -30.35
N ASP A 65 -17.27 -17.95 -29.79
CA ASP A 65 -16.00 -18.12 -30.50
C ASP A 65 -15.74 -19.58 -30.89
N ILE A 66 -16.13 -20.54 -30.04
CA ILE A 66 -16.08 -21.97 -30.39
C ILE A 66 -16.99 -22.29 -31.58
N GLU A 67 -18.22 -21.80 -31.59
CA GLU A 67 -19.15 -22.02 -32.72
C GLU A 67 -18.64 -21.34 -34.00
N LEU A 68 -18.07 -20.14 -33.91
CA LEU A 68 -17.43 -19.48 -35.05
C LEU A 68 -16.24 -20.29 -35.59
N LYS A 69 -15.40 -20.86 -34.71
CA LYS A 69 -14.28 -21.73 -35.09
C LYS A 69 -14.75 -23.03 -35.76
N LYS A 70 -15.91 -23.56 -35.37
CA LYS A 70 -16.53 -24.72 -36.03
C LYS A 70 -17.00 -24.36 -37.45
N ILE A 71 -17.73 -23.25 -37.60
CA ILE A 71 -18.26 -22.80 -38.89
C ILE A 71 -17.12 -22.47 -39.85
N THR A 72 -16.13 -21.71 -39.39
CA THR A 72 -14.96 -21.36 -40.23
C THR A 72 -14.18 -22.58 -40.69
N LEU A 73 -13.95 -23.57 -39.83
CA LEU A 73 -13.31 -24.82 -40.23
C LEU A 73 -14.16 -25.60 -41.25
N GLN A 74 -15.48 -25.64 -41.05
CA GLN A 74 -16.39 -26.29 -41.98
C GLN A 74 -16.31 -25.64 -43.38
N GLU A 75 -16.47 -24.32 -43.45
CA GLU A 75 -16.37 -23.54 -44.69
C GLU A 75 -15.01 -23.76 -45.40
N GLU A 76 -13.91 -23.78 -44.65
CA GLU A 76 -12.58 -24.05 -45.20
C GLU A 76 -12.44 -25.46 -45.79
N LEU A 77 -13.03 -26.47 -45.18
CA LEU A 77 -12.96 -27.85 -45.65
C LEU A 77 -13.90 -28.10 -46.83
N GLU A 78 -15.08 -27.47 -46.84
CA GLU A 78 -16.01 -27.46 -47.96
C GLU A 78 -15.39 -26.79 -49.19
N ALA A 79 -14.74 -25.63 -49.01
CA ALA A 79 -14.04 -24.93 -50.09
C ALA A 79 -12.88 -25.76 -50.69
N ARG A 80 -12.31 -26.68 -49.91
CA ARG A 80 -11.28 -27.64 -50.39
C ARG A 80 -11.87 -28.88 -51.08
N GLY A 81 -13.20 -29.04 -51.10
CA GLY A 81 -13.88 -30.17 -51.72
C GLY A 81 -13.73 -31.49 -50.96
N MET A 82 -13.56 -31.43 -49.63
CA MET A 82 -13.47 -32.64 -48.79
C MET A 82 -14.86 -33.32 -48.67
N PRO A 83 -14.91 -34.66 -48.48
CA PRO A 83 -16.17 -35.37 -48.28
C PRO A 83 -16.82 -35.02 -46.94
N GLU A 84 -18.15 -34.87 -46.92
CA GLU A 84 -18.91 -34.40 -45.74
C GLU A 84 -18.63 -35.21 -44.46
N GLU A 85 -18.45 -36.52 -44.57
CA GLU A 85 -18.14 -37.40 -43.43
C GLU A 85 -16.80 -37.03 -42.75
N GLU A 86 -15.77 -36.72 -43.55
CA GLU A 86 -14.47 -36.29 -43.02
C GLU A 86 -14.54 -34.88 -42.42
N ILE A 87 -15.36 -34.00 -43.00
CA ILE A 87 -15.59 -32.66 -42.48
C ILE A 87 -16.21 -32.76 -41.08
N GLN A 88 -17.30 -33.52 -40.93
CA GLN A 88 -17.97 -33.71 -39.65
C GLN A 88 -17.03 -34.28 -38.58
N GLN A 89 -16.24 -35.30 -38.90
CA GLN A 89 -15.27 -35.86 -37.97
C GLN A 89 -14.21 -34.84 -37.51
N ARG A 90 -13.72 -34.00 -38.44
CA ARG A 90 -12.72 -32.98 -38.10
C ARG A 90 -13.32 -31.85 -37.25
N VAL A 91 -14.53 -31.41 -37.57
CA VAL A 91 -15.25 -30.39 -36.80
C VAL A 91 -15.58 -30.89 -35.40
N GLN A 92 -16.08 -32.13 -35.24
CA GLN A 92 -16.32 -32.74 -33.93
C GLN A 92 -15.05 -32.84 -33.08
N ARG A 93 -13.95 -33.32 -33.68
CA ARG A 93 -12.65 -33.38 -32.98
C ARG A 93 -12.16 -31.99 -32.53
N LEU A 94 -12.44 -30.94 -33.31
CA LEU A 94 -12.11 -29.57 -32.92
C LEU A 94 -13.01 -29.11 -31.76
N GLU A 95 -14.31 -29.37 -31.86
CA GLU A 95 -15.30 -29.03 -30.83
C GLU A 95 -14.95 -29.64 -29.47
N ASP A 96 -14.66 -30.95 -29.43
CA ASP A 96 -14.29 -31.65 -28.19
C ASP A 96 -13.03 -31.03 -27.57
N LYS A 97 -12.01 -30.75 -28.38
CA LYS A 97 -10.79 -30.10 -27.92
C LYS A 97 -11.04 -28.71 -27.33
N LEU A 98 -11.85 -27.88 -28.00
CA LEU A 98 -12.13 -26.52 -27.52
C LEU A 98 -13.02 -26.52 -26.27
N LYS A 99 -14.00 -27.44 -26.19
CA LYS A 99 -14.81 -27.63 -24.97
C LYS A 99 -13.97 -28.12 -23.80
N ASP A 100 -13.03 -29.03 -24.04
CA ASP A 100 -12.10 -29.49 -22.99
C ASP A 100 -11.21 -28.35 -22.48
N MET A 101 -10.68 -27.52 -23.38
CA MET A 101 -9.92 -26.32 -22.99
C MET A 101 -10.77 -25.32 -22.20
N LEU A 102 -12.03 -25.14 -22.58
CA LEU A 102 -12.98 -24.26 -21.88
C LEU A 102 -13.28 -24.78 -20.46
N ASN A 103 -13.51 -26.09 -20.32
CA ASN A 103 -13.78 -26.73 -19.04
C ASN A 103 -12.55 -26.69 -18.11
N LYS A 104 -11.34 -26.76 -18.65
CA LYS A 104 -10.08 -26.58 -17.91
C LYS A 104 -9.79 -25.12 -17.55
N GLY A 105 -10.51 -24.16 -18.12
CA GLY A 105 -10.27 -22.72 -17.94
C GLY A 105 -9.04 -22.21 -18.68
N GLU A 106 -8.51 -22.98 -19.64
CA GLU A 106 -7.34 -22.62 -20.44
C GLU A 106 -7.72 -21.89 -21.74
N TYR A 107 -9.01 -21.89 -22.09
CA TYR A 107 -9.51 -21.24 -23.30
C TYR A 107 -9.36 -19.72 -23.23
N GLN A 108 -8.62 -19.16 -24.18
CA GLN A 108 -8.42 -17.72 -24.31
C GLN A 108 -9.08 -17.20 -25.59
N LEU A 109 -9.79 -16.09 -25.46
CA LEU A 109 -10.36 -15.37 -26.59
C LEU A 109 -9.28 -14.57 -27.31
N ASP A 110 -9.18 -14.79 -28.63
CA ASP A 110 -8.21 -14.12 -29.50
C ASP A 110 -8.61 -12.65 -29.74
N HIS A 111 -9.92 -12.37 -29.79
CA HIS A 111 -10.44 -11.04 -30.03
C HIS A 111 -10.60 -10.22 -28.75
N VAL A 112 -9.81 -9.15 -28.67
CA VAL A 112 -9.84 -8.19 -27.55
C VAL A 112 -10.88 -7.09 -27.77
N ALA A 113 -11.83 -7.23 -28.71
CA ALA A 113 -12.76 -6.14 -29.03
C ALA A 113 -13.78 -5.89 -27.92
N ASP A 114 -14.19 -6.93 -27.20
CA ASP A 114 -15.29 -6.86 -26.24
C ASP A 114 -14.95 -6.09 -24.97
N THR A 115 -15.89 -5.26 -24.56
CA THR A 115 -15.75 -4.36 -23.42
C THR A 115 -15.50 -5.14 -22.13
N HIS A 116 -16.19 -6.25 -21.90
CA HIS A 116 -16.03 -7.05 -20.67
C HIS A 116 -14.67 -7.74 -20.59
N ILE A 117 -14.16 -8.27 -21.71
CA ILE A 117 -12.83 -8.88 -21.77
C ILE A 117 -11.75 -7.81 -21.53
N LYS A 118 -11.89 -6.63 -22.14
CA LYS A 118 -10.99 -5.49 -21.88
C LYS A 118 -11.01 -5.09 -20.41
N THR A 119 -12.19 -5.04 -19.79
CA THR A 119 -12.34 -4.72 -18.37
C THR A 119 -11.66 -5.78 -17.49
N GLN A 120 -11.89 -7.08 -17.75
CA GLN A 120 -11.24 -8.16 -17.01
C GLN A 120 -9.71 -8.09 -17.11
N LYS A 121 -9.17 -7.92 -18.33
CA LYS A 121 -7.72 -7.77 -18.55
C LYS A 121 -7.16 -6.55 -17.84
N LYS A 122 -7.88 -5.42 -17.84
CA LYS A 122 -7.49 -4.22 -17.09
C LYS A 122 -7.53 -4.44 -15.58
N GLU A 123 -8.54 -5.11 -15.06
CA GLU A 123 -8.61 -5.45 -13.63
C GLU A 123 -7.43 -6.35 -13.22
N GLU A 124 -7.05 -7.32 -14.05
CA GLU A 124 -5.86 -8.15 -13.81
C GLU A 124 -4.56 -7.35 -13.86
N GLN A 125 -4.43 -6.41 -14.81
CA GLN A 125 -3.29 -5.50 -14.88
C GLN A 125 -3.22 -4.58 -13.66
N GLU A 126 -4.34 -3.97 -13.27
CA GLU A 126 -4.43 -3.12 -12.07
C GLU A 126 -4.11 -3.92 -10.79
N LYS A 127 -4.53 -5.19 -10.70
CA LYS A 127 -4.15 -6.08 -9.60
C LYS A 127 -2.64 -6.31 -9.57
N LYS A 128 -2.02 -6.70 -10.70
CA LYS A 128 -0.57 -6.93 -10.80
C LYS A 128 0.23 -5.68 -10.43
N ILE A 129 -0.22 -4.51 -10.90
CA ILE A 129 0.38 -3.22 -10.59
C ILE A 129 0.23 -2.91 -9.10
N GLY A 130 -0.96 -3.08 -8.53
CA GLY A 130 -1.22 -2.86 -7.10
C GLY A 130 -0.36 -3.76 -6.21
N ASP A 131 -0.20 -5.03 -6.59
CA ASP A 131 0.65 -5.98 -5.88
C ASP A 131 2.13 -5.57 -5.97
N ALA A 132 2.58 -5.08 -7.13
CA ALA A 132 3.95 -4.56 -7.33
C ALA A 132 4.24 -3.30 -6.50
N PHE A 133 3.25 -2.42 -6.32
CA PHE A 133 3.37 -1.22 -5.49
C PHE A 133 3.11 -1.47 -4.00
N GLY A 134 2.76 -2.70 -3.59
CA GLY A 134 2.42 -3.02 -2.20
C GLY A 134 1.17 -2.31 -1.70
N ILE A 135 0.18 -2.11 -2.57
CA ILE A 135 -1.10 -1.49 -2.21
C ILE A 135 -2.03 -2.56 -1.63
N ASP A 136 -2.34 -2.44 -0.35
CA ASP A 136 -3.30 -3.33 0.33
C ASP A 136 -4.73 -3.08 -0.18
N LYS A 137 -5.28 -4.06 -0.93
CA LYS A 137 -6.63 -3.95 -1.55
C LYS A 137 -7.77 -3.78 -0.54
N GLU A 138 -7.58 -4.24 0.70
CA GLU A 138 -8.59 -4.10 1.76
C GLU A 138 -8.63 -2.69 2.36
N GLN A 139 -7.47 -2.06 2.49
CA GLN A 139 -7.35 -0.70 3.02
C GLN A 139 -7.58 0.34 1.93
N PHE A 140 -7.18 0.03 0.69
CA PHE A 140 -7.27 0.92 -0.44
C PHE A 140 -8.72 1.02 -0.95
N LYS A 141 -9.34 2.17 -0.68
CA LYS A 141 -10.63 2.53 -1.25
C LYS A 141 -10.42 3.59 -2.36
N PRO A 142 -10.77 3.29 -3.61
CA PRO A 142 -10.61 4.26 -4.70
C PRO A 142 -11.45 5.51 -4.41
N GLY A 143 -10.91 6.69 -4.72
CA GLY A 143 -11.58 7.98 -4.51
C GLY A 143 -11.33 8.64 -3.14
N THR A 144 -10.83 7.89 -2.14
CA THR A 144 -10.53 8.47 -0.80
C THR A 144 -9.51 9.60 -0.83
N ALA A 145 -8.60 9.60 -1.79
CA ALA A 145 -7.61 10.67 -1.98
C ALA A 145 -8.24 12.02 -2.40
N PHE A 146 -9.49 12.04 -2.86
CA PHE A 146 -10.20 13.28 -3.23
C PHE A 146 -11.17 13.75 -2.14
N ASP A 147 -11.36 12.97 -1.08
CA ASP A 147 -12.16 13.35 0.08
C ASP A 147 -11.28 13.99 1.15
N PHE A 148 -11.05 15.30 1.02
CA PHE A 148 -10.23 16.09 1.95
C PHE A 148 -10.64 15.89 3.41
N ASP A 149 -11.95 15.86 3.71
CA ASP A 149 -12.44 15.68 5.08
C ASP A 149 -12.09 14.29 5.65
N ALA A 150 -12.15 13.24 4.81
CA ALA A 150 -11.79 11.89 5.21
C ALA A 150 -10.26 11.75 5.38
N GLU A 151 -9.49 12.36 4.47
CA GLU A 151 -8.04 12.39 4.55
C GLU A 151 -7.57 13.15 5.80
N GLU A 152 -8.18 14.29 6.13
CA GLU A 152 -7.87 15.03 7.35
C GLU A 152 -8.16 14.23 8.62
N LYS A 153 -9.30 13.53 8.68
CA LYS A 153 -9.63 12.63 9.80
C LYS A 153 -8.58 11.54 9.97
N THR A 154 -8.25 10.81 8.90
CA THR A 154 -7.22 9.76 8.98
C THR A 154 -5.84 10.32 9.35
N ARG A 155 -5.50 11.52 8.89
CA ARG A 155 -4.26 12.21 9.25
C ARG A 155 -4.23 12.60 10.73
N LEU A 156 -5.34 13.07 11.29
CA LEU A 156 -5.48 13.39 12.70
C LEU A 156 -5.41 12.12 13.57
N GLU A 157 -6.12 11.06 13.19
CA GLU A 157 -6.06 9.76 13.86
C GLU A 157 -4.63 9.21 13.91
N ARG A 158 -3.92 9.21 12.77
CA ARG A 158 -2.51 8.81 12.71
C ARG A 158 -1.60 9.68 13.58
N LYS A 159 -1.90 10.98 13.75
CA LYS A 159 -1.14 11.85 14.65
C LYS A 159 -1.38 11.48 16.10
N VAL A 160 -2.65 11.32 16.51
CA VAL A 160 -3.04 10.93 17.86
C VAL A 160 -2.43 9.58 18.22
N GLU A 161 -2.53 8.58 17.33
CA GLU A 161 -1.95 7.26 17.56
C GLU A 161 -0.42 7.31 17.75
N ARG A 162 0.28 8.14 16.96
CA ARG A 162 1.73 8.34 17.14
C ARG A 162 2.06 9.03 18.45
N GLU A 163 1.26 9.98 18.90
CA GLU A 163 1.43 10.64 20.20
C GLU A 163 1.19 9.69 21.36
N MET A 164 0.12 8.89 21.30
CA MET A 164 -0.18 7.85 22.28
C MET A 164 0.95 6.82 22.36
N ARG A 165 1.43 6.31 21.22
CA ARG A 165 2.56 5.36 21.17
C ARG A 165 3.85 5.96 21.74
N LYS A 166 4.10 7.26 21.53
CA LYS A 166 5.25 7.96 22.14
C LYS A 166 5.07 8.08 23.65
N ALA A 167 3.87 8.42 24.12
CA ALA A 167 3.56 8.52 25.55
C ALA A 167 3.74 7.16 26.25
N GLU A 168 3.21 6.07 25.68
CA GLU A 168 3.39 4.71 26.19
C GLU A 168 4.86 4.31 26.29
N ARG A 169 5.64 4.56 25.23
CA ARG A 169 7.09 4.32 25.24
C ARG A 169 7.80 5.11 26.35
N LEU A 170 7.41 6.36 26.59
CA LEU A 170 7.99 7.17 27.66
C LEU A 170 7.61 6.64 29.05
N ILE A 171 6.39 6.13 29.23
CA ILE A 171 5.95 5.48 30.48
C ILE A 171 6.79 4.23 30.72
N GLN A 172 6.90 3.34 29.73
CA GLN A 172 7.72 2.13 29.82
C GLN A 172 9.19 2.45 30.13
N LEU A 173 9.76 3.47 29.50
CA LEU A 173 11.15 3.88 29.72
C LEU A 173 11.36 4.49 31.11
N LYS A 174 10.36 5.20 31.66
CA LYS A 174 10.37 5.67 33.06
C LYS A 174 10.30 4.50 34.05
N GLU A 175 9.50 3.48 33.77
CA GLU A 175 9.41 2.27 34.60
C GLU A 175 10.72 1.47 34.60
N GLN A 176 11.31 1.26 33.43
CA GLN A 176 12.63 0.62 33.29
C GLN A 176 13.71 1.37 34.09
N LYS A 177 13.78 2.70 33.97
CA LYS A 177 14.72 3.53 34.76
C LYS A 177 14.47 3.43 36.27
N LYS A 178 13.21 3.35 36.71
CA LYS A 178 12.87 3.14 38.12
C LYS A 178 13.32 1.75 38.60
N ALA A 179 13.12 0.70 37.78
CA ALA A 179 13.54 -0.65 38.08
C ALA A 179 15.08 -0.78 38.16
N GLU A 180 15.81 -0.19 37.21
CA GLU A 180 17.28 -0.12 37.25
C GLU A 180 17.80 0.60 38.49
N LYS A 181 17.21 1.76 38.85
CA LYS A 181 17.59 2.48 40.07
C LYS A 181 17.34 1.64 41.33
N LYS A 182 16.27 0.85 41.38
CA LYS A 182 16.01 -0.08 42.49
C LYS A 182 17.07 -1.18 42.55
N ARG A 183 17.38 -1.82 41.41
CA ARG A 183 18.44 -2.84 41.31
C ARG A 183 19.81 -2.30 41.72
N LEU A 184 20.16 -1.09 41.30
CA LEU A 184 21.43 -0.46 41.64
C LEU A 184 21.53 -0.18 43.15
N LYS A 185 20.44 0.27 43.78
CA LYS A 185 20.37 0.48 45.24
C LYS A 185 20.52 -0.84 46.01
N GLU A 186 19.88 -1.90 45.54
CA GLU A 186 19.95 -3.23 46.15
C GLU A 186 21.37 -3.82 46.06
N LEU A 187 22.02 -3.70 44.89
CA LEU A 187 23.44 -4.05 44.70
C LEU A 187 24.36 -3.26 45.63
N ALA A 188 24.12 -1.95 45.78
CA ALA A 188 24.91 -1.12 46.69
C ALA A 188 24.75 -1.54 48.16
N LEU A 189 23.52 -1.89 48.58
CA LEU A 189 23.26 -2.39 49.92
C LEU A 189 23.96 -3.73 50.17
N GLN A 190 23.90 -4.67 49.22
CA GLN A 190 24.62 -5.94 49.31
C GLN A 190 26.13 -5.73 49.42
N GLN A 191 26.71 -4.82 48.62
CA GLN A 191 28.15 -4.49 48.74
C GLN A 191 28.51 -3.91 50.10
N GLN A 192 27.66 -3.05 50.68
CA GLN A 192 27.89 -2.54 52.03
C GLN A 192 27.82 -3.64 53.10
N GLN A 193 26.88 -4.57 52.98
CA GLN A 193 26.79 -5.73 53.88
C GLN A 193 28.02 -6.63 53.77
N ILE A 194 28.50 -6.91 52.55
CA ILE A 194 29.72 -7.69 52.32
C ILE A 194 30.94 -7.00 52.93
N LYS A 195 31.10 -5.69 52.71
CA LYS A 195 32.19 -4.91 53.32
C LYS A 195 32.12 -4.91 54.84
N GLY A 196 30.93 -4.73 55.42
CA GLY A 196 30.72 -4.79 56.86
C GLY A 196 31.03 -6.16 57.46
N ALA A 197 30.69 -7.25 56.77
CA ALA A 197 31.05 -8.61 57.17
C ALA A 197 32.58 -8.84 57.13
N GLN A 198 33.25 -8.38 56.08
CA GLN A 198 34.71 -8.45 55.96
C GLN A 198 35.41 -7.66 57.06
N GLU A 199 34.97 -6.43 57.36
CA GLU A 199 35.52 -5.63 58.46
C GLU A 199 35.29 -6.27 59.85
N ALA A 200 34.13 -6.90 60.05
CA ALA A 200 33.84 -7.64 61.28
C ALA A 200 34.73 -8.87 61.45
N ASP A 201 35.01 -9.60 60.36
CA ASP A 201 35.94 -10.73 60.37
C ASP A 201 37.38 -10.28 60.65
N VAL A 202 37.84 -9.18 60.06
CA VAL A 202 39.17 -8.59 60.36
C VAL A 202 39.27 -8.19 61.84
N LYS A 203 38.24 -7.55 62.41
CA LYS A 203 38.23 -7.21 63.86
C LYS A 203 38.20 -8.45 64.77
N LYS A 204 37.52 -9.53 64.34
CA LYS A 204 37.56 -10.84 65.04
C LYS A 204 38.95 -11.47 64.97
N GLU A 205 39.65 -11.38 63.86
CA GLU A 205 41.05 -11.83 63.76
C GLU A 205 42.01 -10.99 64.60
N GLU A 206 41.86 -9.67 64.61
CA GLU A 206 42.66 -8.78 65.46
C GLU A 206 42.45 -9.04 66.96
N SER A 207 41.21 -9.29 67.38
CA SER A 207 40.91 -9.64 68.78
C SER A 207 41.43 -11.03 69.15
N ARG A 208 41.32 -12.03 68.26
CA ARG A 208 41.93 -13.36 68.44
C ARG A 208 43.47 -13.30 68.50
N SER A 209 44.11 -12.47 67.67
CA SER A 209 45.56 -12.30 67.69
C SER A 209 46.05 -11.54 68.93
N ARG A 210 45.31 -10.52 69.41
CA ARG A 210 45.57 -9.86 70.71
C ARG A 210 45.40 -10.81 71.90
N SER A 211 44.39 -11.67 71.87
CA SER A 211 44.18 -12.73 72.87
C SER A 211 45.38 -13.71 72.92
N ARG A 212 45.78 -14.26 71.78
CA ARG A 212 46.96 -15.14 71.66
C ARG A 212 48.26 -14.47 72.13
N ARG A 213 48.40 -13.16 71.94
CA ARG A 213 49.58 -12.38 72.39
C ARG A 213 49.59 -12.18 73.91
N LYS A 214 48.44 -12.08 74.57
CA LYS A 214 48.32 -12.04 76.04
C LYS A 214 48.62 -13.41 76.68
N GLU A 215 48.14 -14.51 76.10
CA GLU A 215 48.49 -15.87 76.55
C GLU A 215 49.99 -16.19 76.44
N LYS A 216 50.66 -15.72 75.37
CA LYS A 216 52.11 -15.89 75.25
C LYS A 216 52.91 -15.07 76.27
N LYS A 217 52.39 -13.92 76.72
CA LYS A 217 53.02 -13.10 77.77
C LYS A 217 52.82 -13.70 79.17
N SER A 218 51.65 -14.28 79.48
CA SER A 218 51.42 -14.94 80.78
C SER A 218 52.25 -16.22 80.96
N LYS A 219 52.53 -16.95 79.87
CA LYS A 219 53.44 -18.12 79.90
C LYS A 219 54.93 -17.76 80.07
N LYS A 220 55.32 -16.51 79.80
CA LYS A 220 56.72 -16.05 79.92
C LYS A 220 57.10 -15.61 81.36
N HIS A 221 56.11 -15.36 82.22
CA HIS A 221 56.31 -15.04 83.64
C HIS A 221 56.23 -16.26 84.58
N LYS A 222 56.14 -17.48 84.02
CA LYS A 222 56.06 -18.74 84.79
C LYS A 222 57.33 -19.61 84.69
N LYS A 223 58.46 -19.01 84.31
CA LYS A 223 59.79 -19.63 84.35
C LYS A 223 60.69 -18.80 85.24
#